data_AF-A0A141RHK8-F1
#
_entry.id   AF-A0A141RHK8-F1
#
_cell.length_a   1.000
_cell.length_b   1.000
_cell.length_c   1.000
_cell.angle_alpha   90.00
_cell.angle_beta   90.00
_cell.angle_gamma   90.00
#
_symmetry.space_group_name_H-M   'P 1'
#
loop_
_entity.id
_entity.type
_entity.pdbx_description
1 polymer ?
#
loop_
_entity_poly.entity_id
_entity_poly.type
_entity_poly.pdbx_seq_one_letter_code
_entity_poly.pdbx_strand_id
1 'polypeptide(L)'
;PLTAEQNRILEAQLRTQRELLNSLLQGGDTLLLELTKLKVSNGQLEDALKEVNEATHRYLFWTSDVRPMTIAWPLEIAQDLRRLISLDTFSQLGKASVMMLTSKETILPLFGALILVGCSIYSRRYFTRFLERSAAKVGKVTQDHFWLTLRTLFWSILVASPLPVLWMTLGYGLREAWPYPLAVAIGDGVTATVPLLWVVMICATFARPNGLFIAHFGWPRERVSRGMRYYLMSIGLIVPLIMALMMFDNLDDREFSGSLGRLCFILICGALAVVTLSLKKAGIPLYLNKEGSGDNITNHMLWNMMIGAPLVAILASAVGYLATAQALLARLETSVAIWFLLLVVYHVIRRWMLIQRRRLAFDRAKHRRAEMLAQRARGEEEAHHHSSPEGAIEVDESEVDLDAISAQSLRLVRSILMLIALLSVIVLWSEIHSAFGFLENISLWDVTSTVQGVESLEPITLGAVLIAILVFIITTQLVRNLPALLELAILQHLDLTPGTGYAITT
;
A
#
# COMPACT_ATOMS: atom_id res chain seq x y z
N PRO A 1 -20.89 -58.01 -50.24
CA PRO A 1 -20.46 -58.91 -49.14
C PRO A 1 -18.92 -58.90 -49.12
N LEU A 2 -18.30 -58.69 -47.95
CA LEU A 2 -16.84 -58.68 -47.81
C LEU A 2 -16.28 -60.09 -48.10
N THR A 3 -15.11 -60.18 -48.74
CA THR A 3 -14.43 -61.46 -48.97
C THR A 3 -13.87 -62.01 -47.65
N ALA A 4 -13.68 -63.33 -47.56
CA ALA A 4 -13.22 -63.99 -46.33
C ALA A 4 -11.86 -63.46 -45.82
N GLU A 5 -10.98 -63.04 -46.73
CA GLU A 5 -9.71 -62.38 -46.37
C GLU A 5 -9.93 -60.97 -45.79
N GLN A 6 -10.85 -60.19 -46.35
CA GLN A 6 -11.19 -58.85 -45.83
C GLN A 6 -11.81 -58.94 -44.43
N ASN A 7 -12.64 -59.95 -44.15
CA ASN A 7 -13.18 -60.18 -42.82
C ASN A 7 -12.09 -60.54 -41.80
N ARG A 8 -11.11 -61.38 -42.17
CA ARG A 8 -9.96 -61.69 -41.29
C ARG A 8 -9.11 -60.47 -40.97
N ILE A 9 -8.85 -59.62 -41.96
CA ILE A 9 -8.08 -58.37 -41.75
C ILE A 9 -8.86 -57.40 -40.86
N LEU A 10 -10.18 -57.27 -41.07
CA LEU A 10 -11.05 -56.43 -40.23
C LEU A 10 -11.08 -56.93 -38.78
N GLU A 11 -11.23 -58.23 -38.56
CA GLU A 11 -11.19 -58.83 -37.21
C GLU A 11 -9.83 -58.60 -36.53
N ALA A 12 -8.72 -58.76 -37.25
CA ALA A 12 -7.38 -58.48 -36.73
C ALA A 12 -7.19 -57.00 -36.36
N GLN A 13 -7.69 -56.08 -37.20
CA GLN A 13 -7.66 -54.64 -36.91
C GLN A 13 -8.53 -54.27 -35.71
N LEU A 14 -9.75 -54.79 -35.62
CA LEU A 14 -10.64 -54.56 -34.48
C LEU A 14 -10.05 -55.09 -33.18
N ARG A 15 -9.38 -56.26 -33.23
CA ARG A 15 -8.68 -56.82 -32.08
C ARG A 15 -7.51 -55.93 -31.64
N THR A 16 -6.68 -55.49 -32.59
CA THR A 16 -5.56 -54.58 -32.32
C THR A 16 -6.04 -53.24 -31.76
N GLN A 17 -7.12 -52.69 -32.32
CA GLN A 17 -7.73 -51.45 -31.84
C GLN A 17 -8.23 -51.58 -30.40
N ARG A 18 -8.84 -52.73 -30.06
CA ARG A 18 -9.34 -53.00 -28.70
C ARG A 18 -8.20 -53.18 -27.71
N GLU A 19 -7.11 -53.83 -28.10
CA GLU A 19 -5.90 -53.97 -27.29
C GLU A 19 -5.23 -52.60 -27.05
N LEU A 20 -5.13 -51.74 -28.07
CA LEU A 20 -4.59 -50.38 -27.93
C LEU A 20 -5.48 -49.49 -27.05
N LEU A 21 -6.81 -49.56 -27.19
CA LEU A 21 -7.75 -48.85 -26.33
C LEU A 21 -7.64 -49.28 -24.87
N ASN A 22 -7.52 -50.58 -24.61
CA ASN A 22 -7.32 -51.10 -23.26
C ASN A 22 -5.98 -50.66 -22.66
N SER A 23 -4.90 -50.69 -23.45
CA SER A 23 -3.59 -50.21 -23.02
C SER A 23 -3.61 -48.70 -22.72
N LEU A 24 -4.31 -47.92 -23.54
CA LEU A 24 -4.47 -46.48 -23.32
C LEU A 24 -5.35 -46.17 -22.11
N LEU A 25 -6.41 -46.94 -21.85
CA LEU A 25 -7.21 -46.83 -20.64
C LEU A 25 -6.38 -47.16 -19.39
N GLN A 26 -5.63 -48.26 -19.42
CA GLN A 26 -4.76 -48.66 -18.31
C GLN A 26 -3.62 -47.65 -18.07
N GLY A 27 -3.05 -47.11 -19.15
CA GLY A 27 -2.10 -46.00 -19.10
C GLY A 27 -2.73 -44.72 -18.53
N GLY A 28 -3.98 -44.43 -18.88
CA GLY A 28 -4.75 -43.31 -18.32
C GLY A 28 -5.01 -43.47 -16.83
N ASP A 29 -5.42 -44.66 -16.40
CA ASP A 29 -5.70 -44.97 -14.98
C ASP A 29 -4.43 -44.89 -14.13
N THR A 30 -3.30 -45.37 -14.64
CA THR A 30 -2.01 -45.27 -13.96
C THR A 30 -1.54 -43.82 -13.84
N LEU A 31 -1.62 -43.02 -14.91
CA LEU A 31 -1.33 -41.59 -14.87
C LEU A 31 -2.26 -40.83 -13.91
N LEU A 32 -3.55 -41.17 -13.88
CA LEU A 32 -4.52 -40.55 -12.97
C LEU A 32 -4.19 -40.87 -11.51
N LEU A 33 -3.75 -42.08 -11.23
CA LEU A 33 -3.30 -42.51 -9.91
C LEU A 33 -1.99 -41.83 -9.49
N GLU A 34 -1.02 -41.67 -10.40
CA GLU A 34 0.21 -40.91 -10.15
C GLU A 34 -0.07 -39.42 -9.89
N LEU A 35 -0.92 -38.79 -10.70
CA LEU A 35 -1.35 -37.41 -10.48
C LEU A 35 -2.07 -37.23 -9.15
N THR A 36 -2.91 -38.19 -8.76
CA THR A 36 -3.60 -38.15 -7.47
C THR A 36 -2.61 -38.27 -6.32
N LYS A 37 -1.63 -39.18 -6.40
CA LYS A 37 -0.55 -39.30 -5.41
C LYS A 37 0.27 -38.03 -5.30
N LEU A 38 0.66 -37.44 -6.44
CA LEU A 38 1.42 -36.18 -6.46
C LEU A 38 0.62 -35.04 -5.84
N LYS A 39 -0.68 -34.94 -6.13
CA LYS A 39 -1.55 -33.91 -5.54
C LYS A 39 -1.64 -34.07 -4.02
N VAL A 40 -1.77 -35.29 -3.52
CA VAL A 40 -1.80 -35.57 -2.08
C VAL A 40 -0.46 -35.25 -1.42
N SER A 41 0.68 -35.66 -2.02
CA SER A 41 1.99 -35.34 -1.43
C SER A 41 2.29 -33.85 -1.45
N ASN A 42 1.87 -33.13 -2.50
CA ASN A 42 2.01 -31.68 -2.56
C ASN A 42 1.13 -30.98 -1.51
N GLY A 43 -0.08 -31.47 -1.26
CA GLY A 43 -0.94 -30.97 -0.18
C GLY A 43 -0.31 -31.19 1.20
N GLN A 44 0.23 -32.38 1.46
CA GLN A 44 0.95 -32.67 2.71
C GLN A 44 2.19 -31.78 2.89
N LEU A 45 2.93 -31.52 1.81
CA LEU A 45 4.07 -30.59 1.84
C LEU A 45 3.62 -29.16 2.15
N GLU A 46 2.53 -28.70 1.55
CA GLU A 46 1.95 -27.37 1.82
C GLU A 46 1.50 -27.23 3.28
N ASP A 47 0.86 -28.26 3.83
CA ASP A 47 0.42 -28.28 5.23
C ASP A 47 1.61 -28.32 6.20
N ALA A 48 2.61 -29.16 5.93
CA ALA A 48 3.84 -29.20 6.73
C ALA A 48 4.61 -27.87 6.67
N LEU A 49 4.66 -27.22 5.51
CA LEU A 49 5.25 -25.88 5.36
C LEU A 49 4.48 -24.83 6.18
N LYS A 50 3.14 -24.89 6.19
CA LYS A 50 2.31 -24.00 7.03
C LYS A 50 2.59 -24.22 8.51
N GLU A 51 2.64 -25.47 8.96
CA GLU A 51 2.92 -25.82 10.36
C GLU A 51 4.33 -25.37 10.80
N VAL A 52 5.35 -25.63 9.99
CA VAL A 52 6.72 -25.17 10.26
C VAL A 52 6.79 -23.64 10.28
N ASN A 53 6.12 -22.98 9.34
CA ASN A 53 6.09 -21.51 9.31
C ASN A 53 5.40 -20.94 10.55
N GLU A 54 4.29 -21.53 10.99
CA GLU A 54 3.57 -21.12 12.19
C GLU A 54 4.40 -21.35 13.47
N ALA A 55 5.04 -22.52 13.60
CA ALA A 55 5.93 -22.83 14.70
C ALA A 55 7.15 -21.89 14.73
N THR A 56 7.74 -21.58 13.57
CA THR A 56 8.85 -20.64 13.45
C THR A 56 8.45 -19.25 13.93
N HIS A 57 7.28 -18.76 13.51
CA HIS A 57 6.76 -17.48 14.01
C HIS A 57 6.47 -17.51 15.51
N ARG A 58 5.91 -18.60 16.06
CA ARG A 58 5.59 -18.71 17.48
C ARG A 58 6.84 -18.74 18.37
N TYR A 59 7.86 -19.49 17.97
CA TYR A 59 9.02 -19.76 18.83
C TYR A 59 10.25 -18.92 18.49
N LEU A 60 10.51 -18.62 17.22
CA LEU A 60 11.73 -17.91 16.80
C LEU A 60 11.55 -16.39 16.79
N PHE A 61 10.32 -15.89 16.83
CA PHE A 61 10.11 -14.44 16.82
C PHE A 61 10.71 -13.81 18.07
N TRP A 62 10.34 -14.23 19.28
CA TRP A 62 10.84 -13.60 20.52
C TRP A 62 12.17 -14.16 21.03
N THR A 63 12.97 -14.84 20.21
CA THR A 63 14.30 -15.26 20.62
C THR A 63 15.33 -14.17 20.34
N SER A 64 16.32 -14.06 21.24
CA SER A 64 17.45 -13.15 21.04
C SER A 64 18.34 -13.72 19.93
N ASP A 65 18.15 -13.20 18.72
CA ASP A 65 18.87 -13.63 17.51
C ASP A 65 20.35 -13.23 17.57
N VAL A 66 20.67 -12.13 18.26
CA VAL A 66 22.04 -11.62 18.34
C VAL A 66 22.44 -11.35 19.79
N ARG A 67 23.73 -11.47 20.09
CA ARG A 67 24.29 -11.13 21.40
C ARG A 67 23.94 -9.69 21.81
N PRO A 68 23.65 -9.44 23.10
CA PRO A 68 23.42 -8.08 23.62
C PRO A 68 24.61 -7.17 23.33
N MET A 69 24.35 -5.88 23.18
CA MET A 69 25.39 -4.89 22.89
C MET A 69 26.40 -4.80 24.06
N THR A 70 27.64 -5.19 23.81
CA THR A 70 28.75 -5.04 24.76
C THR A 70 29.56 -3.78 24.46
N ILE A 71 30.39 -3.34 25.41
CA ILE A 71 31.31 -2.21 25.22
C ILE A 71 32.32 -2.48 24.08
N ALA A 72 32.55 -3.75 23.74
CA ALA A 72 33.44 -4.16 22.65
C ALA A 72 32.80 -4.08 21.25
N TRP A 73 31.50 -3.79 21.14
CA TRP A 73 30.78 -3.73 19.86
C TRP A 73 31.40 -2.79 18.80
N PRO A 74 31.91 -1.58 19.13
CA PRO A 74 32.59 -0.74 18.13
C PRO A 74 33.85 -1.39 17.54
N LEU A 75 34.53 -2.24 18.31
CA LEU A 75 35.69 -2.99 17.83
C LEU A 75 35.27 -4.12 16.88
N GLU A 76 34.17 -4.83 17.18
CA GLU A 76 33.59 -5.84 16.30
C GLU A 76 33.21 -5.23 14.94
N ILE A 77 32.56 -4.06 14.93
CA ILE A 77 32.26 -3.31 13.70
C ILE A 77 33.51 -3.03 12.88
N ALA A 78 34.59 -2.56 13.52
CA ALA A 78 35.83 -2.23 12.81
C ALA A 78 36.50 -3.49 12.23
N GLN A 79 36.44 -4.61 12.95
CA GLN A 79 36.95 -5.90 12.48
C GLN A 79 36.13 -6.44 11.32
N ASP A 80 34.81 -6.40 11.41
CA ASP A 80 33.90 -6.89 10.38
C ASP A 80 33.94 -6.02 9.13
N LEU A 81 34.07 -4.70 9.28
CA LEU A 81 34.28 -3.80 8.15
C LEU A 81 35.61 -4.09 7.44
N ARG A 82 36.68 -4.39 8.20
CA ARG A 82 37.97 -4.79 7.63
C ARG A 82 37.86 -6.15 6.93
N ARG A 83 37.15 -7.11 7.52
CA ARG A 83 36.90 -8.44 6.93
C ARG A 83 36.14 -8.29 5.61
N LEU A 84 35.10 -7.47 5.57
CA LEU A 84 34.34 -7.21 4.35
C LEU A 84 35.21 -6.59 3.25
N ILE A 85 36.00 -5.56 3.57
CA ILE A 85 36.92 -4.95 2.59
C ILE A 85 37.97 -5.95 2.10
N SER A 86 38.39 -6.90 2.94
CA SER A 86 39.36 -7.93 2.58
C SER A 86 38.80 -9.08 1.74
N LEU A 87 37.47 -9.21 1.64
CA LEU A 87 36.78 -10.35 1.00
C LEU A 87 36.79 -10.30 -0.55
N ASP A 88 37.80 -9.65 -1.15
CA ASP A 88 37.86 -9.39 -2.59
C ASP A 88 36.58 -8.73 -3.16
N THR A 89 35.87 -7.95 -2.34
CA THR A 89 34.59 -7.31 -2.68
C THR A 89 34.62 -6.60 -4.03
N PHE A 90 35.67 -5.81 -4.27
CA PHE A 90 35.83 -5.05 -5.51
C PHE A 90 36.07 -5.94 -6.73
N SER A 91 36.77 -7.07 -6.55
CA SER A 91 37.01 -8.05 -7.61
C SER A 91 35.73 -8.81 -7.96
N GLN A 92 34.96 -9.23 -6.95
CA GLN A 92 33.68 -9.90 -7.14
C GLN A 92 32.65 -8.99 -7.82
N LEU A 93 32.50 -7.74 -7.35
CA LEU A 93 31.64 -6.73 -7.97
C LEU A 93 32.06 -6.41 -9.41
N GLY A 94 33.37 -6.29 -9.67
CA GLY A 94 33.90 -6.04 -11.00
C GLY A 94 33.54 -7.17 -11.97
N LYS A 95 33.78 -8.43 -11.57
CA LYS A 95 33.46 -9.60 -12.40
C LYS A 95 31.95 -9.80 -12.57
N ALA A 96 31.14 -9.56 -11.54
CA ALA A 96 29.69 -9.58 -11.61
C ALA A 96 29.15 -8.51 -12.58
N SER A 97 29.73 -7.30 -12.56
CA SER A 97 29.36 -6.23 -13.49
C SER A 97 29.69 -6.59 -14.94
N VAL A 98 30.83 -7.25 -15.18
CA VAL A 98 31.21 -7.75 -16.52
C VAL A 98 30.24 -8.85 -16.97
N MET A 99 29.87 -9.77 -16.08
CA MET A 99 28.90 -10.83 -16.38
C MET A 99 27.52 -10.24 -16.71
N MET A 100 27.08 -9.23 -15.95
CA MET A 100 25.84 -8.50 -16.20
C MET A 100 25.84 -7.80 -17.56
N LEU A 101 26.98 -7.29 -18.03
CA LEU A 101 27.12 -6.65 -19.34
C LEU A 101 27.32 -7.65 -20.49
N THR A 102 27.67 -8.90 -20.20
CA THR A 102 27.96 -9.92 -21.24
C THR A 102 26.78 -10.88 -21.44
N SER A 103 25.94 -11.09 -20.42
CA SER A 103 24.79 -12.01 -20.51
C SER A 103 23.63 -11.41 -21.30
N LYS A 104 23.04 -12.20 -22.19
CA LYS A 104 21.92 -11.82 -23.06
C LYS A 104 20.66 -11.49 -22.27
N GLU A 105 20.45 -12.17 -21.14
CA GLU A 105 19.27 -12.01 -20.28
C GLU A 105 19.30 -10.70 -19.47
N THR A 106 20.48 -10.17 -19.15
CA THR A 106 20.65 -8.97 -18.32
C THR A 106 20.90 -7.70 -19.13
N ILE A 107 21.49 -7.80 -20.33
CA ILE A 107 21.79 -6.63 -21.16
C ILE A 107 20.55 -5.96 -21.74
N LEU A 108 19.55 -6.74 -22.16
CA LEU A 108 18.31 -6.22 -22.75
C LEU A 108 17.49 -5.39 -21.73
N PRO A 109 17.21 -5.87 -20.51
CA PRO A 109 16.51 -5.05 -19.52
C PRO A 109 17.33 -3.82 -19.08
N LEU A 110 18.66 -3.95 -18.94
CA LEU A 110 19.53 -2.81 -18.59
C LEU A 110 19.48 -1.71 -19.67
N PHE A 111 19.60 -2.09 -20.95
CA PHE A 111 19.53 -1.14 -22.06
C PHE A 111 18.14 -0.50 -22.17
N GLY A 112 17.07 -1.29 -21.99
CA GLY A 112 15.69 -0.80 -21.91
C GLY A 112 15.50 0.22 -20.80
N ALA A 113 16.03 -0.05 -19.60
CA ALA A 113 15.98 0.89 -18.47
C ALA A 113 16.78 2.16 -18.73
N LEU A 114 17.95 2.06 -19.37
CA LEU A 114 18.79 3.23 -19.70
C LEU A 114 18.12 4.12 -20.76
N ILE A 115 17.51 3.54 -21.79
CA ILE A 115 16.66 4.27 -22.74
C ILE A 115 15.50 4.96 -22.02
N LEU A 116 14.84 4.26 -21.11
CA LEU A 116 13.71 4.79 -20.36
C LEU A 116 14.13 5.98 -19.47
N VAL A 117 15.31 5.92 -18.84
CA VAL A 117 15.90 7.05 -18.10
C VAL A 117 16.28 8.21 -19.04
N GLY A 118 16.89 7.93 -20.19
CA GLY A 118 17.20 8.96 -21.20
C GLY A 118 15.95 9.68 -21.71
N CYS A 119 14.90 8.91 -22.03
CA CYS A 119 13.59 9.41 -22.44
C CYS A 119 12.91 10.21 -21.30
N SER A 120 13.05 9.79 -20.05
CA SER A 120 12.57 10.53 -18.89
C SER A 120 13.23 11.89 -18.77
N ILE A 121 14.57 11.96 -18.89
CA ILE A 121 15.31 13.23 -18.79
C ILE A 121 14.87 14.19 -19.89
N TYR A 122 14.68 13.70 -21.12
CA TYR A 122 14.18 14.50 -22.23
C TYR A 122 12.73 14.98 -22.00
N SER A 123 11.84 14.07 -21.57
CA SER A 123 10.43 14.36 -21.33
C SER A 123 10.16 15.24 -20.11
N ARG A 124 11.13 15.42 -19.18
CA ARG A 124 10.99 16.33 -18.03
C ARG A 124 10.58 17.75 -18.43
N ARG A 125 11.11 18.28 -19.54
CA ARG A 125 10.72 19.61 -20.05
C ARG A 125 9.24 19.64 -20.43
N TYR A 126 8.76 18.62 -21.12
CA TYR A 126 7.35 18.47 -21.49
C TYR A 126 6.45 18.31 -20.27
N PHE A 127 6.88 17.53 -19.28
CA PHE A 127 6.16 17.35 -18.02
C PHE A 127 6.05 18.65 -17.22
N THR A 128 7.14 19.44 -17.12
CA THR A 128 7.08 20.74 -16.44
C THR A 128 6.11 21.72 -17.12
N ARG A 129 6.15 21.82 -18.46
CA ARG A 129 5.18 22.61 -19.24
C ARG A 129 3.75 22.10 -19.08
N PHE A 130 3.58 20.79 -19.00
CA PHE A 130 2.29 20.16 -18.76
C PHE A 130 1.73 20.52 -17.38
N LEU A 131 2.56 20.49 -16.33
CA LEU A 131 2.17 20.90 -14.98
C LEU A 131 1.77 22.38 -14.94
N GLU A 132 2.53 23.27 -15.59
CA GLU A 132 2.20 24.70 -15.68
C GLU A 132 0.84 24.94 -16.36
N ARG A 133 0.61 24.32 -17.52
CA ARG A 133 -0.68 24.41 -18.24
C ARG A 133 -1.83 23.84 -17.43
N SER A 134 -1.57 22.78 -16.67
CA SER A 134 -2.58 22.14 -15.83
C SER A 134 -2.90 23.06 -14.65
N ALA A 135 -1.89 23.54 -13.92
CA ALA A 135 -2.05 24.46 -12.80
C ALA A 135 -2.78 25.76 -13.20
N ALA A 136 -2.50 26.33 -14.38
CA ALA A 136 -3.17 27.55 -14.87
C ALA A 136 -4.69 27.39 -15.13
N LYS A 137 -5.16 26.15 -15.32
CA LYS A 137 -6.58 25.84 -15.52
C LYS A 137 -7.31 25.54 -14.21
N VAL A 138 -6.57 25.21 -13.14
CA VAL A 138 -7.15 24.90 -11.83
C VAL A 138 -7.81 26.14 -11.26
N GLY A 139 -9.04 25.99 -10.76
CA GLY A 139 -9.80 27.09 -10.17
C GLY A 139 -10.70 27.84 -11.15
N LYS A 140 -10.53 27.68 -12.48
CA LYS A 140 -11.45 28.23 -13.48
C LYS A 140 -12.56 27.22 -13.79
N VAL A 141 -13.79 27.53 -13.39
CA VAL A 141 -14.92 26.59 -13.42
C VAL A 141 -15.17 25.97 -14.80
N THR A 142 -14.94 26.71 -15.89
CA THR A 142 -15.14 26.22 -17.26
C THR A 142 -14.01 25.34 -17.79
N GLN A 143 -12.82 25.38 -17.17
CA GLN A 143 -11.62 24.69 -17.65
C GLN A 143 -11.10 23.61 -16.70
N ASP A 144 -11.47 23.66 -15.42
CA ASP A 144 -11.04 22.73 -14.38
C ASP A 144 -11.84 21.42 -14.45
N HIS A 145 -11.26 20.43 -15.13
CA HIS A 145 -11.85 19.09 -15.28
C HIS A 145 -11.18 18.11 -14.32
N PHE A 146 -11.96 17.19 -13.73
CA PHE A 146 -11.41 16.12 -12.89
C PHE A 146 -10.35 15.27 -13.62
N TRP A 147 -10.55 15.03 -14.92
CA TRP A 147 -9.57 14.29 -15.72
C TRP A 147 -8.17 14.92 -15.70
N LEU A 148 -8.07 16.24 -15.53
CA LEU A 148 -6.80 16.94 -15.40
C LEU A 148 -6.01 16.46 -14.17
N THR A 149 -6.71 16.16 -13.09
CA THR A 149 -6.16 15.76 -11.78
C THR A 149 -5.70 14.31 -11.82
N LEU A 150 -6.49 13.44 -12.44
CA LEU A 150 -6.12 12.05 -12.66
C LEU A 150 -4.93 11.94 -13.61
N ARG A 151 -4.92 12.76 -14.67
CA ARG A 151 -3.82 12.84 -15.62
C ARG A 151 -2.53 13.34 -14.95
N THR A 152 -2.60 14.33 -14.07
CA THR A 152 -1.42 14.80 -13.33
C THR A 152 -0.92 13.78 -12.32
N LEU A 153 -1.81 13.02 -11.67
CA LEU A 153 -1.44 11.87 -10.85
C LEU A 153 -0.71 10.80 -11.68
N PHE A 154 -1.32 10.36 -12.80
CA PHE A 154 -0.76 9.33 -13.67
C PHE A 154 0.63 9.71 -14.22
N TRP A 155 0.77 10.90 -14.81
CA TRP A 155 2.07 11.35 -15.34
C TRP A 155 3.11 11.58 -14.24
N SER A 156 2.71 11.97 -13.03
CA SER A 156 3.65 12.12 -11.92
C SER A 156 4.24 10.79 -11.44
N ILE A 157 3.42 9.72 -11.46
CA ILE A 157 3.88 8.35 -11.16
C ILE A 157 4.78 7.84 -12.29
N LEU A 158 4.38 8.04 -13.55
CA LEU A 158 5.15 7.61 -14.72
C LEU A 158 6.50 8.33 -14.83
N VAL A 159 6.57 9.62 -14.51
CA VAL A 159 7.83 10.39 -14.53
C VAL A 159 8.75 9.99 -13.35
N ALA A 160 8.19 9.42 -12.28
CA ALA A 160 8.94 8.97 -11.10
C ALA A 160 9.50 7.53 -11.23
N SER A 161 8.92 6.67 -12.08
CA SER A 161 9.35 5.27 -12.27
C SER A 161 10.74 5.03 -12.91
N PRO A 162 11.35 5.92 -13.72
CA PRO A 162 12.56 5.60 -14.48
C PRO A 162 13.78 5.21 -13.64
N LEU A 163 14.03 5.95 -12.54
CA LEU A 163 15.13 5.64 -11.64
C LEU A 163 14.89 4.33 -10.87
N PRO A 164 13.70 4.06 -10.27
CA PRO A 164 13.38 2.75 -9.71
C PRO A 164 13.50 1.60 -10.68
N VAL A 165 13.08 1.77 -11.95
CA VAL A 165 13.22 0.73 -12.98
C VAL A 165 14.69 0.44 -13.26
N LEU A 166 15.53 1.47 -13.40
CA LEU A 166 16.97 1.28 -13.53
C LEU A 166 17.56 0.57 -12.31
N TRP A 167 17.19 1.00 -11.11
CA TRP A 167 17.61 0.38 -9.85
C TRP A 167 17.21 -1.10 -9.79
N MET A 168 15.97 -1.43 -10.18
CA MET A 168 15.47 -2.79 -10.26
C MET A 168 16.27 -3.65 -11.25
N THR A 169 16.58 -3.11 -12.43
CA THR A 169 17.38 -3.84 -13.43
C THR A 169 18.82 -4.07 -12.99
N LEU A 170 19.42 -3.13 -12.25
CA LEU A 170 20.72 -3.31 -11.62
C LEU A 170 20.67 -4.44 -10.59
N GLY A 171 19.66 -4.45 -9.72
CA GLY A 171 19.49 -5.48 -8.71
C GLY A 171 19.28 -6.87 -9.31
N TYR A 172 18.43 -6.96 -10.35
CA TYR A 172 18.22 -8.20 -11.10
C TYR A 172 19.51 -8.72 -11.76
N GLY A 173 20.28 -7.84 -12.41
CA GLY A 173 21.52 -8.24 -13.06
C GLY A 173 22.63 -8.68 -12.09
N LEU A 174 22.66 -8.10 -10.89
CA LEU A 174 23.57 -8.54 -9.82
C LEU A 174 23.15 -9.88 -9.23
N ARG A 175 21.84 -10.14 -9.11
CA ARG A 175 21.30 -11.42 -8.62
C ARG A 175 21.58 -12.59 -9.55
N GLU A 176 21.60 -12.33 -10.86
CA GLU A 176 21.92 -13.34 -11.88
C GLU A 176 23.41 -13.74 -11.88
N ALA A 177 24.28 -12.95 -11.24
CA ALA A 177 25.70 -13.22 -11.10
C ALA A 177 25.97 -14.27 -10.00
N TRP A 178 25.33 -15.44 -10.11
CA TRP A 178 25.40 -16.56 -9.15
C TRP A 178 26.81 -16.99 -8.71
N PRO A 179 27.89 -16.84 -9.50
CA PRO A 179 29.24 -17.21 -9.04
C PRO A 179 29.81 -16.27 -7.96
N TYR A 180 29.16 -15.13 -7.69
CA TYR A 180 29.64 -14.10 -6.78
C TYR A 180 28.59 -13.83 -5.68
N PRO A 181 28.67 -14.54 -4.53
CA PRO A 181 27.67 -14.43 -3.46
C PRO A 181 27.45 -13.00 -2.96
N LEU A 182 28.53 -12.21 -2.87
CA LEU A 182 28.45 -10.81 -2.48
C LEU A 182 27.64 -9.96 -3.49
N ALA A 183 27.81 -10.22 -4.79
CA ALA A 183 27.05 -9.52 -5.82
C ALA A 183 25.56 -9.88 -5.75
N VAL A 184 25.25 -11.16 -5.51
CA VAL A 184 23.87 -11.63 -5.31
C VAL A 184 23.22 -10.94 -4.11
N ALA A 185 23.90 -10.90 -2.96
CA ALA A 185 23.41 -10.23 -1.75
C ALA A 185 23.19 -8.72 -1.96
N ILE A 186 24.07 -8.04 -2.71
CA ILE A 186 23.86 -6.64 -3.11
C ILE A 186 22.65 -6.53 -4.05
N GLY A 187 22.49 -7.46 -5.00
CA GLY A 187 21.34 -7.52 -5.90
C GLY A 187 20.01 -7.64 -5.14
N ASP A 188 19.96 -8.50 -4.13
CA ASP A 188 18.80 -8.66 -3.26
C ASP A 188 18.52 -7.38 -2.45
N GLY A 189 19.56 -6.72 -1.91
CA GLY A 189 19.39 -5.43 -1.23
C GLY A 189 18.93 -4.30 -2.16
N VAL A 190 19.42 -4.26 -3.41
CA VAL A 190 19.02 -3.29 -4.41
C VAL A 190 17.55 -3.51 -4.81
N THR A 191 17.14 -4.75 -5.07
CA THR A 191 15.75 -5.06 -5.43
C THR A 191 14.76 -4.77 -4.29
N ALA A 192 15.12 -5.08 -3.04
CA ALA A 192 14.29 -4.79 -1.86
C ALA A 192 14.04 -3.28 -1.66
N THR A 193 14.97 -2.42 -2.07
CA THR A 193 14.83 -0.95 -1.91
C THR A 193 14.06 -0.26 -3.02
N VAL A 194 13.70 -0.95 -4.10
CA VAL A 194 12.97 -0.39 -5.25
C VAL A 194 11.62 0.23 -4.85
N PRO A 195 10.74 -0.42 -4.08
CA PRO A 195 9.44 0.15 -3.72
C PRO A 195 9.59 1.44 -2.90
N LEU A 196 10.54 1.44 -1.95
CA LEU A 196 10.84 2.60 -1.12
C LEU A 196 11.33 3.78 -1.96
N LEU A 197 12.32 3.54 -2.83
CA LEU A 197 12.85 4.57 -3.74
C LEU A 197 11.73 5.13 -4.63
N TRP A 198 10.85 4.27 -5.14
CA TRP A 198 9.72 4.69 -5.97
C TRP A 198 8.72 5.57 -5.22
N VAL A 199 8.32 5.18 -4.00
CA VAL A 199 7.41 5.98 -3.17
C VAL A 199 8.00 7.35 -2.87
N VAL A 200 9.28 7.40 -2.48
CA VAL A 200 9.99 8.66 -2.20
C VAL A 200 10.04 9.55 -3.44
N MET A 201 10.32 8.97 -4.62
CA MET A 201 10.33 9.69 -5.91
C MET A 201 8.94 10.21 -6.30
N ILE A 202 7.87 9.44 -6.07
CA ILE A 202 6.48 9.87 -6.30
C ILE A 202 6.13 11.05 -5.38
N CYS A 203 6.48 10.97 -4.10
CA CYS A 203 6.28 12.07 -3.15
C CYS A 203 6.99 13.35 -3.63
N ALA A 204 8.20 13.23 -4.18
CA ALA A 204 8.91 14.37 -4.75
C ALA A 204 8.31 14.94 -6.03
N THR A 205 7.73 14.12 -6.91
CA THR A 205 7.01 14.63 -8.08
C THR A 205 5.71 15.33 -7.68
N PHE A 206 4.98 14.79 -6.69
CA PHE A 206 3.77 15.43 -6.14
C PHE A 206 4.04 16.75 -5.42
N ALA A 207 5.18 16.88 -4.75
CA ALA A 207 5.58 18.06 -3.98
C ALA A 207 6.16 19.22 -4.82
N ARG A 208 6.28 19.08 -6.15
CA ARG A 208 6.76 20.16 -7.02
C ARG A 208 5.85 21.40 -6.92
N PRO A 209 6.35 22.63 -7.20
CA PRO A 209 5.58 23.87 -7.07
C PRO A 209 4.24 23.90 -7.80
N ASN A 210 4.17 23.28 -8.98
CA ASN A 210 2.96 23.10 -9.79
C ASN A 210 2.43 21.65 -9.78
N GLY A 211 2.85 20.87 -8.79
CA GLY A 211 2.50 19.46 -8.60
C GLY A 211 1.15 19.27 -7.90
N LEU A 212 0.84 18.01 -7.61
CA LEU A 212 -0.45 17.59 -7.05
C LEU A 212 -0.73 18.23 -5.68
N PHE A 213 0.25 18.29 -4.79
CA PHE A 213 0.01 18.80 -3.43
C PHE A 213 -0.28 20.29 -3.40
N ILE A 214 0.45 21.09 -4.19
CA ILE A 214 0.34 22.55 -4.16
C ILE A 214 -0.76 23.04 -5.09
N ALA A 215 -0.69 22.71 -6.39
CA ALA A 215 -1.61 23.28 -7.39
C ALA A 215 -3.01 22.67 -7.34
N HIS A 216 -3.11 21.39 -7.01
CA HIS A 216 -4.36 20.65 -7.08
C HIS A 216 -5.02 20.51 -5.71
N PHE A 217 -4.31 20.06 -4.68
CA PHE A 217 -4.88 19.94 -3.33
C PHE A 217 -4.87 21.26 -2.54
N GLY A 218 -4.15 22.28 -3.02
CA GLY A 218 -4.11 23.59 -2.37
C GLY A 218 -3.35 23.59 -1.04
N TRP A 219 -2.42 22.64 -0.84
CA TRP A 219 -1.62 22.62 0.37
C TRP A 219 -0.64 23.80 0.41
N PRO A 220 -0.43 24.44 1.58
CA PRO A 220 0.51 25.54 1.71
C PRO A 220 1.92 25.11 1.30
N ARG A 221 2.57 25.92 0.45
CA ARG A 221 3.92 25.64 -0.08
C ARG A 221 4.94 25.40 1.02
N GLU A 222 4.83 26.14 2.12
CA GLU A 222 5.72 26.01 3.29
C GLU A 222 5.59 24.67 4.00
N ARG A 223 4.38 24.09 4.08
CA ARG A 223 4.18 22.77 4.69
C ARG A 223 4.78 21.67 3.83
N VAL A 224 4.58 21.76 2.52
CA VAL A 224 5.13 20.81 1.55
C VAL A 224 6.65 20.88 1.50
N SER A 225 7.23 22.08 1.46
CA SER A 225 8.70 22.24 1.45
C SER A 225 9.34 21.76 2.76
N ARG A 226 8.68 21.97 3.90
CA ARG A 226 9.15 21.51 5.20
C ARG A 226 9.10 19.98 5.34
N GLY A 227 8.04 19.34 4.84
CA GLY A 227 7.94 17.87 4.77
C GLY A 227 8.97 17.24 3.83
N MET A 228 9.32 17.93 2.73
CA MET A 228 10.33 17.47 1.77
C MET A 228 11.77 17.85 2.15
N ARG A 229 11.99 18.51 3.29
CA ARG A 229 13.33 18.99 3.70
C ARG A 229 14.38 17.88 3.73
N TYR A 230 13.99 16.68 4.16
CA TYR A 230 14.88 15.53 4.30
C TYR A 230 14.75 14.52 3.16
N TYR A 231 14.14 14.90 2.04
CA TYR A 231 14.01 14.02 0.87
C TYR A 231 15.37 13.55 0.33
N LEU A 232 16.34 14.46 0.17
CA LEU A 232 17.69 14.09 -0.26
C LEU A 232 18.38 13.17 0.76
N MET A 233 18.11 13.37 2.05
CA MET A 233 18.59 12.48 3.11
C MET A 233 17.94 11.09 3.01
N SER A 234 16.64 10.99 2.71
CA SER A 234 16.00 9.68 2.53
C SER A 234 16.59 8.89 1.37
N ILE A 235 16.90 9.54 0.25
CA ILE A 235 17.53 8.86 -0.90
C ILE A 235 19.02 8.58 -0.64
N GLY A 236 19.75 9.53 -0.05
CA GLY A 236 21.21 9.43 0.13
C GLY A 236 21.64 8.61 1.35
N LEU A 237 20.77 8.44 2.35
CA LEU A 237 21.07 7.74 3.60
C LEU A 237 20.20 6.50 3.80
N ILE A 238 18.86 6.65 3.81
CA ILE A 238 17.94 5.55 4.17
C ILE A 238 18.00 4.42 3.13
N VAL A 239 17.94 4.75 1.83
CA VAL A 239 17.98 3.74 0.76
C VAL A 239 19.28 2.91 0.79
N PRO A 240 20.49 3.52 0.81
CA PRO A 240 21.74 2.75 0.91
C PRO A 240 21.85 1.93 2.20
N LEU A 241 21.34 2.44 3.33
CA LEU A 241 21.36 1.71 4.58
C LEU A 241 20.44 0.48 4.56
N ILE A 242 19.24 0.58 3.97
CA ILE A 242 18.35 -0.58 3.83
C ILE A 242 18.94 -1.59 2.84
N MET A 243 19.57 -1.10 1.76
CA MET A 243 20.31 -1.95 0.83
C MET A 243 21.43 -2.71 1.56
N ALA A 244 22.24 -2.01 2.37
CA ALA A 244 23.29 -2.64 3.17
C ALA A 244 22.72 -3.61 4.21
N LEU A 245 21.62 -3.25 4.87
CA LEU A 245 20.94 -4.10 5.85
C LEU A 245 20.51 -5.43 5.23
N MET A 246 19.85 -5.37 4.07
CA MET A 246 19.40 -6.55 3.31
C MET A 246 20.58 -7.35 2.74
N MET A 247 21.65 -6.67 2.33
CA MET A 247 22.88 -7.33 1.89
C MET A 247 23.49 -8.16 3.03
N PHE A 248 23.62 -7.59 4.23
CA PHE A 248 24.17 -8.29 5.40
C PHE A 248 23.30 -9.45 5.91
N ASP A 249 21.99 -9.37 5.71
CA ASP A 249 21.07 -10.44 6.10
C ASP A 249 21.12 -11.63 5.13
N ASN A 250 21.52 -11.42 3.87
CA ASN A 250 21.64 -12.47 2.85
C ASN A 250 23.08 -13.00 2.67
N LEU A 251 24.07 -12.41 3.33
CA LEU A 251 25.48 -12.85 3.28
C LEU A 251 25.78 -13.92 4.33
N ASP A 252 26.34 -15.05 3.87
CA ASP A 252 26.98 -16.12 4.66
C ASP A 252 26.42 -16.29 6.09
N ASP A 253 25.30 -16.99 6.23
CA ASP A 253 24.64 -17.34 7.51
C ASP A 253 24.42 -16.17 8.49
N ARG A 254 24.21 -14.96 7.97
CA ARG A 254 23.90 -13.74 8.76
C ARG A 254 25.03 -13.33 9.72
N GLU A 255 26.27 -13.75 9.46
CA GLU A 255 27.44 -13.46 10.33
C GLU A 255 27.60 -11.95 10.61
N PHE A 256 27.36 -11.10 9.61
CA PHE A 256 27.53 -9.65 9.70
C PHE A 256 26.26 -8.90 10.17
N SER A 257 25.12 -9.60 10.28
CA SER A 257 23.85 -8.99 10.67
C SER A 257 23.91 -8.44 12.09
N GLY A 258 24.61 -9.13 12.98
CA GLY A 258 24.70 -8.77 14.38
C GLY A 258 25.49 -7.50 14.70
N SER A 259 26.49 -7.16 13.88
CA SER A 259 27.38 -6.01 14.05
C SER A 259 27.04 -4.88 13.08
N LEU A 260 27.37 -5.06 11.79
CA LEU A 260 27.17 -4.07 10.72
C LEU A 260 25.69 -3.91 10.38
N GLY A 261 24.93 -5.00 10.29
CA GLY A 261 23.48 -4.96 10.08
C GLY A 261 22.77 -4.17 11.19
N ARG A 262 23.11 -4.45 12.46
CA ARG A 262 22.62 -3.68 13.62
C ARG A 262 22.95 -2.19 13.53
N LEU A 263 24.19 -1.85 13.17
CA LEU A 263 24.58 -0.44 12.99
C LEU A 263 23.74 0.24 11.90
N CYS A 264 23.56 -0.42 10.75
CA CYS A 264 22.69 0.07 9.69
C CYS A 264 21.25 0.26 10.20
N PHE A 265 20.71 -0.69 10.94
CA PHE A 265 19.36 -0.60 11.51
C PHE A 265 19.21 0.57 12.48
N ILE A 266 20.18 0.78 13.39
CA ILE A 266 20.16 1.91 14.33
C ILE A 266 20.18 3.25 13.58
N LEU A 267 21.03 3.37 12.56
CA LEU A 267 21.09 4.57 11.73
C LEU A 267 19.81 4.79 10.92
N ILE A 268 19.17 3.72 10.41
CA ILE A 268 17.84 3.79 9.75
C ILE A 268 16.82 4.33 10.73
N CYS A 269 16.75 3.78 11.95
CA CYS A 269 15.82 4.22 12.98
C CYS A 269 16.02 5.69 13.34
N GLY A 270 17.28 6.14 13.47
CA GLY A 270 17.60 7.55 13.71
C GLY A 270 17.15 8.45 12.54
N ALA A 271 17.43 8.03 11.30
CA ALA A 271 17.01 8.78 10.11
C ALA A 271 15.48 8.86 9.99
N LEU A 272 14.76 7.76 10.26
CA LEU A 272 13.30 7.70 10.29
C LEU A 272 12.72 8.60 11.39
N ALA A 273 13.32 8.62 12.59
CA ALA A 273 12.91 9.53 13.66
C ALA A 273 13.05 11.01 13.24
N VAL A 274 14.12 11.37 12.53
CA VAL A 274 14.31 12.73 11.99
C VAL A 274 13.28 13.06 10.90
N VAL A 275 13.05 12.13 9.97
CA VAL A 275 12.05 12.29 8.91
C VAL A 275 10.65 12.44 9.51
N THR A 276 10.24 11.57 10.42
CA THR A 276 8.93 11.65 11.10
C THR A 276 8.78 12.94 11.90
N LEU A 277 9.82 13.42 12.59
CA LEU A 277 9.80 14.73 13.26
C LEU A 277 9.59 15.88 12.27
N SER A 278 10.18 15.79 11.08
CA SER A 278 10.02 16.81 10.05
C SER A 278 8.60 16.83 9.47
N LEU A 279 7.97 15.67 9.28
CA LEU A 279 6.58 15.56 8.85
C LEU A 279 5.61 16.04 9.96
N LYS A 280 5.89 15.73 11.24
CA LYS A 280 5.14 16.28 12.38
C LYS A 280 5.16 17.81 12.37
N LYS A 281 6.35 18.40 12.21
CA LYS A 281 6.53 19.87 12.12
C LYS A 281 5.94 20.47 10.84
N ALA A 282 5.75 19.69 9.79
CA ALA A 282 5.05 20.11 8.58
C ALA A 282 3.53 20.20 8.76
N GLY A 283 2.99 19.64 9.87
CA GLY A 283 1.57 19.71 10.20
C GLY A 283 0.70 18.80 9.33
N ILE A 284 1.24 17.67 8.87
CA ILE A 284 0.48 16.64 8.15
C ILE A 284 -0.42 15.93 9.18
N PRO A 285 -1.76 15.99 9.04
CA PRO A 285 -2.65 15.36 10.00
C PRO A 285 -2.70 13.84 9.78
N LEU A 286 -2.23 13.02 10.74
CA LEU A 286 -2.48 11.56 10.74
C LEU A 286 -3.95 11.23 11.01
N TYR A 287 -4.63 12.12 11.74
CA TYR A 287 -6.05 12.02 12.01
C TYR A 287 -6.73 13.34 11.69
N LEU A 288 -7.68 13.32 10.76
CA LEU A 288 -8.57 14.46 10.54
C LEU A 288 -9.72 14.36 11.54
N ASN A 289 -10.04 15.41 12.28
CA ASN A 289 -11.28 15.44 13.09
C ASN A 289 -12.53 15.61 12.22
N LYS A 290 -13.74 15.50 12.82
CA LYS A 290 -15.02 15.77 12.12
C LYS A 290 -15.06 17.16 11.46
N GLU A 291 -14.31 18.11 11.99
CA GLU A 291 -14.18 19.49 11.51
C GLU A 291 -13.07 19.70 10.47
N GLY A 292 -12.28 18.66 10.16
CA GLY A 292 -11.15 18.76 9.23
C GLY A 292 -9.92 19.51 9.79
N SER A 293 -9.94 19.87 11.08
CA SER A 293 -8.77 20.39 11.80
C SER A 293 -7.81 19.25 12.15
N GLY A 294 -6.52 19.50 11.96
CA GLY A 294 -5.43 18.56 12.25
C GLY A 294 -4.81 18.71 13.63
N ASP A 295 -5.23 19.70 14.42
CA ASP A 295 -4.67 19.98 15.74
C ASP A 295 -5.49 19.33 16.83
N ASN A 296 -5.25 18.03 17.05
CA ASN A 296 -6.01 17.20 17.99
C ASN A 296 -5.05 16.43 18.89
N ILE A 297 -5.46 16.21 20.14
CA ILE A 297 -4.70 15.42 21.12
C ILE A 297 -4.38 14.03 20.56
N THR A 298 -5.33 13.39 19.87
CA THR A 298 -5.15 12.09 19.22
C THR A 298 -4.08 12.13 18.12
N ASN A 299 -4.05 13.20 17.32
CA ASN A 299 -3.04 13.37 16.27
C ASN A 299 -1.63 13.57 16.89
N HIS A 300 -1.52 14.37 17.96
CA HIS A 300 -0.26 14.53 18.69
C HIS A 300 0.22 13.23 19.34
N MET A 301 -0.70 12.44 19.90
CA MET A 301 -0.41 11.13 20.49
C MET A 301 0.10 10.14 19.44
N LEU A 302 -0.57 10.04 18.28
CA LEU A 302 -0.14 9.17 17.17
C LEU A 302 1.23 9.59 16.63
N TRP A 303 1.48 10.89 16.47
CA TRP A 303 2.80 11.38 16.06
C TRP A 303 3.89 11.08 17.09
N ASN A 304 3.61 11.21 18.38
CA ASN A 304 4.57 10.85 19.44
C ASN A 304 4.86 9.35 19.44
N MET A 305 3.83 8.51 19.26
CA MET A 305 3.99 7.05 19.15
C MET A 305 4.84 6.69 17.93
N MET A 306 4.62 7.33 16.79
CA MET A 306 5.37 7.07 15.56
C MET A 306 6.84 7.52 15.65
N ILE A 307 7.14 8.55 16.43
CA ILE A 307 8.52 8.97 16.74
C ILE A 307 9.15 8.02 17.77
N GLY A 308 8.36 7.51 18.72
CA GLY A 308 8.81 6.58 19.74
C GLY A 308 9.13 5.19 19.19
N ALA A 309 8.40 4.72 18.17
CA ALA A 309 8.57 3.38 17.61
C ALA A 309 10.01 3.07 17.13
N PRO A 310 10.67 3.93 16.30
CA PRO A 310 12.08 3.72 15.96
C PRO A 310 13.03 3.74 17.16
N LEU A 311 12.74 4.53 18.20
CA LEU A 311 13.58 4.59 19.41
C LEU A 311 13.46 3.30 20.23
N VAL A 312 12.26 2.77 20.38
CA VAL A 312 12.01 1.47 21.02
C VAL A 312 12.68 0.35 20.22
N ALA A 313 12.64 0.42 18.89
CA ALA A 313 13.32 -0.54 18.02
C ALA A 313 14.84 -0.52 18.20
N ILE A 314 15.46 0.65 18.38
CA ILE A 314 16.89 0.78 18.73
C ILE A 314 17.19 0.07 20.06
N LEU A 315 16.36 0.29 21.08
CA LEU A 315 16.55 -0.35 22.39
C LEU A 315 16.38 -1.87 22.30
N ALA A 316 15.35 -2.36 21.60
CA ALA A 316 15.13 -3.79 21.39
C ALA A 316 16.31 -4.44 20.65
N SER A 317 16.81 -3.77 19.61
CA SER A 317 17.99 -4.20 18.86
C SER A 317 19.26 -4.25 19.73
N ALA A 318 19.44 -3.29 20.64
CA ALA A 318 20.56 -3.27 21.58
C ALA A 318 20.53 -4.44 22.58
N VAL A 319 19.33 -4.87 23.01
CA VAL A 319 19.14 -6.02 23.91
C VAL A 319 19.41 -7.35 23.21
N GLY A 320 19.26 -7.42 21.88
CA GLY A 320 19.49 -8.64 21.09
C GLY A 320 18.32 -9.05 20.19
N TYR A 321 17.21 -8.30 20.24
CA TYR A 321 15.99 -8.53 19.47
C TYR A 321 16.02 -7.80 18.11
N LEU A 322 17.05 -8.05 17.30
CA LEU A 322 17.23 -7.37 16.01
C LEU A 322 16.14 -7.75 15.00
N ALA A 323 15.92 -9.05 14.78
CA ALA A 323 14.96 -9.55 13.80
C ALA A 323 13.52 -9.11 14.10
N THR A 324 13.10 -9.14 15.36
CA THR A 324 11.76 -8.65 15.75
C THR A 324 11.62 -7.15 15.57
N ALA A 325 12.64 -6.38 15.94
CA ALA A 325 12.63 -4.93 15.79
C ALA A 325 12.51 -4.55 14.30
N GLN A 326 13.24 -5.24 13.42
CA GLN A 326 13.13 -5.06 11.98
C GLN A 326 11.74 -5.44 11.44
N ALA A 327 11.22 -6.62 11.82
CA ALA A 327 9.92 -7.10 11.35
C ALA A 327 8.76 -6.19 11.78
N LEU A 328 8.75 -5.75 13.04
CA LEU A 328 7.73 -4.84 13.57
C LEU A 328 7.84 -3.45 12.94
N LEU A 329 9.05 -2.91 12.78
CA LEU A 329 9.25 -1.60 12.18
C LEU A 329 8.85 -1.58 10.71
N ALA A 330 9.23 -2.61 9.94
CA ALA A 330 8.84 -2.75 8.54
C ALA A 330 7.31 -2.76 8.35
N ARG A 331 6.57 -3.43 9.24
CA ARG A 331 5.11 -3.46 9.22
C ARG A 331 4.46 -2.15 9.65
N LEU A 332 5.08 -1.46 10.60
CA LEU A 332 4.64 -0.11 10.96
C LEU A 332 4.83 0.84 9.77
N GLU A 333 5.96 0.76 9.05
CA GLU A 333 6.21 1.55 7.86
C GLU A 333 5.23 1.25 6.72
N THR A 334 4.95 -0.04 6.44
CA THR A 334 3.98 -0.41 5.41
C THR A 334 2.56 0.04 5.79
N SER A 335 2.19 0.00 7.08
CA SER A 335 0.93 0.57 7.58
C SER A 335 0.83 2.07 7.29
N VAL A 336 1.90 2.83 7.55
CA VAL A 336 1.99 4.27 7.27
C VAL A 336 1.92 4.55 5.77
N ALA A 337 2.56 3.72 4.94
CA ALA A 337 2.52 3.83 3.49
C ALA A 337 1.11 3.62 2.93
N ILE A 338 0.39 2.60 3.42
CA ILE A 338 -1.02 2.35 3.09
C ILE A 338 -1.88 3.55 3.49
N TRP A 339 -1.71 4.05 4.71
CA TRP A 339 -2.45 5.21 5.19
C TRP A 339 -2.19 6.46 4.34
N PHE A 340 -0.93 6.71 3.95
CA PHE A 340 -0.56 7.80 3.06
C PHE A 340 -1.21 7.66 1.67
N LEU A 341 -1.24 6.45 1.12
CA LEU A 341 -1.92 6.16 -0.14
C LEU A 341 -3.43 6.47 -0.05
N LEU A 342 -4.08 6.04 1.03
CA LEU A 342 -5.49 6.35 1.28
C LEU A 342 -5.75 7.85 1.47
N LEU A 343 -4.80 8.57 2.08
CA LEU A 343 -4.87 10.03 2.19
C LEU A 343 -4.82 10.71 0.81
N VAL A 344 -3.97 10.24 -0.10
CA VAL A 344 -3.92 10.75 -1.48
C VAL A 344 -5.25 10.48 -2.17
N VAL A 345 -5.80 9.26 -2.08
CA VAL A 345 -7.12 8.91 -2.62
C VAL A 345 -8.22 9.81 -2.05
N TYR A 346 -8.24 10.03 -0.73
CA TYR A 346 -9.17 10.94 -0.08
C TYR A 346 -9.12 12.35 -0.67
N HIS A 347 -7.92 12.91 -0.86
CA HIS A 347 -7.76 14.26 -1.41
C HIS A 347 -8.14 14.33 -2.90
N VAL A 348 -7.93 13.26 -3.66
CA VAL A 348 -8.42 13.16 -5.05
C VAL A 348 -9.95 13.17 -5.08
N ILE A 349 -10.63 12.38 -4.23
CA ILE A 349 -12.09 12.33 -4.17
C ILE A 349 -12.67 13.64 -3.64
N ARG A 350 -12.08 14.21 -2.59
CA ARG A 350 -12.47 15.53 -2.07
C ARG A 350 -12.40 16.59 -3.18
N ARG A 351 -11.34 16.55 -3.99
CA ARG A 351 -11.20 17.48 -5.11
C ARG A 351 -12.21 17.22 -6.23
N TRP A 352 -12.49 15.96 -6.57
CA TRP A 352 -13.58 15.61 -7.48
C TRP A 352 -14.87 16.29 -7.04
N MET A 353 -15.24 16.11 -5.77
CA MET A 353 -16.48 16.64 -5.20
C MET A 353 -16.53 18.17 -5.25
N LEU A 354 -15.42 18.85 -4.95
CA LEU A 354 -15.33 20.32 -5.06
C LEU A 354 -15.52 20.81 -6.51
N ILE A 355 -14.97 20.10 -7.50
CA ILE A 355 -15.14 20.45 -8.92
C ILE A 355 -16.61 20.27 -9.33
N GLN A 356 -17.24 19.15 -8.94
CA GLN A 356 -18.65 18.91 -9.22
C GLN A 356 -19.56 19.97 -8.59
N ARG A 357 -19.31 20.35 -7.33
CA ARG A 357 -20.05 21.43 -6.64
C ARG A 357 -19.97 22.75 -7.41
N ARG A 358 -18.76 23.15 -7.83
CA ARG A 358 -18.55 24.40 -8.58
C ARG A 358 -19.24 24.37 -9.95
N ARG A 359 -19.27 23.21 -10.60
CA ARG A 359 -19.91 23.03 -11.92
C ARG A 359 -21.43 23.13 -11.83
N LEU A 360 -22.04 22.42 -10.88
CA LEU A 360 -23.49 22.50 -10.62
C LEU A 360 -23.94 23.93 -10.30
N ALA A 361 -23.19 24.65 -9.47
CA ALA A 361 -23.48 26.05 -9.16
C ALA A 361 -23.40 26.96 -10.41
N PHE A 362 -22.43 26.71 -11.28
CA PHE A 362 -22.27 27.46 -12.53
C PHE A 362 -23.39 27.16 -13.54
N ASP A 363 -23.75 25.88 -13.71
CA ASP A 363 -24.83 25.48 -14.62
C ASP A 363 -26.17 26.07 -14.16
N ARG A 364 -26.45 26.09 -12.85
CA ARG A 364 -27.63 26.78 -12.29
C ARG A 364 -27.60 28.29 -12.51
N ALA A 365 -26.46 28.95 -12.33
CA ALA A 365 -26.33 30.38 -12.60
C ALA A 365 -26.52 30.70 -14.10
N LYS A 366 -26.12 29.79 -14.99
CA LYS A 366 -26.33 29.89 -16.44
C LYS A 366 -27.80 29.68 -16.82
N HIS A 367 -28.47 28.68 -16.23
CA HIS A 367 -29.91 28.45 -16.42
C HIS A 367 -30.74 29.67 -15.98
N ARG A 368 -30.48 30.21 -14.77
CA ARG A 368 -31.14 31.44 -14.30
C ARG A 368 -30.96 32.63 -15.25
N ARG A 369 -29.76 32.81 -15.83
CA ARG A 369 -29.52 33.87 -16.82
C ARG A 369 -30.26 33.63 -18.13
N ALA A 370 -30.35 32.38 -18.59
CA ALA A 370 -31.10 32.02 -19.78
C ALA A 370 -32.60 32.23 -19.58
N GLU A 371 -33.14 31.89 -18.41
CA GLU A 371 -34.55 32.11 -18.04
C GLU A 371 -34.89 33.60 -17.95
N MET A 372 -34.05 34.42 -17.30
CA MET A 372 -34.26 35.88 -17.28
C MET A 372 -34.24 36.50 -18.69
N LEU A 373 -33.37 36.02 -19.58
CA LEU A 373 -33.33 36.49 -20.96
C LEU A 373 -34.53 36.00 -21.77
N ALA A 374 -34.99 34.76 -21.56
CA ALA A 374 -36.19 34.24 -22.19
C ALA A 374 -37.45 34.96 -21.70
N GLN A 375 -37.52 35.33 -20.41
CA GLN A 375 -38.59 36.15 -19.85
C GLN A 375 -38.57 37.57 -20.40
N ARG A 376 -37.39 38.18 -20.59
CA ARG A 376 -37.30 39.50 -21.26
C ARG A 376 -37.72 39.43 -22.72
N ALA A 377 -37.32 38.39 -23.44
CA ALA A 377 -37.71 38.20 -24.84
C ALA A 377 -39.22 37.95 -24.99
N ARG A 378 -39.85 37.18 -24.08
CA ARG A 378 -41.30 36.99 -24.05
C ARG A 378 -42.06 38.24 -23.60
N GLY A 379 -41.51 38.99 -22.64
CA GLY A 379 -42.08 40.26 -22.17
C GLY A 379 -42.03 41.39 -23.20
N GLU A 380 -41.13 41.35 -24.19
CA GLU A 380 -41.13 42.28 -25.33
C GLU A 380 -42.19 41.93 -26.38
N GLU A 381 -42.64 40.67 -26.49
CA GLU A 381 -43.76 40.27 -27.35
C GLU A 381 -45.14 40.51 -26.69
N GLU A 382 -45.22 40.50 -25.34
CA GLU A 382 -46.45 40.77 -24.58
C GLU A 382 -46.67 42.24 -24.19
N ALA A 383 -45.75 43.15 -24.52
CA ALA A 383 -45.85 44.57 -24.23
C ALA A 383 -47.04 45.30 -24.91
N HIS A 384 -47.87 44.59 -25.66
CA HIS A 384 -49.10 45.14 -26.25
C HIS A 384 -50.42 44.72 -25.59
N HIS A 385 -50.47 43.82 -24.61
CA HIS A 385 -51.75 43.46 -23.98
C HIS A 385 -51.69 43.19 -22.46
N HIS A 386 -52.15 44.22 -21.73
CA HIS A 386 -52.87 44.20 -20.46
C HIS A 386 -52.12 44.06 -19.12
N SER A 387 -52.39 45.08 -18.30
CA SER A 387 -52.27 45.19 -16.85
C SER A 387 -53.02 44.08 -16.08
N SER A 388 -52.34 43.36 -15.20
CA SER A 388 -52.82 42.93 -13.88
C SER A 388 -51.65 42.50 -12.97
N PRO A 389 -51.65 42.87 -11.68
CA PRO A 389 -50.60 42.50 -10.73
C PRO A 389 -51.07 41.30 -9.91
N GLU A 390 -50.97 40.09 -10.44
CA GLU A 390 -51.27 38.90 -9.64
C GLU A 390 -50.50 37.70 -10.22
N GLY A 391 -49.64 37.10 -9.40
CA GLY A 391 -48.81 35.97 -9.82
C GLY A 391 -47.35 36.33 -10.04
N ALA A 392 -46.72 37.04 -9.10
CA ALA A 392 -45.33 36.77 -8.80
C ALA A 392 -45.28 35.32 -8.30
N ILE A 393 -45.10 34.37 -9.23
CA ILE A 393 -44.65 33.03 -8.89
C ILE A 393 -43.24 33.25 -8.37
N GLU A 394 -43.14 33.51 -7.06
CA GLU A 394 -41.99 33.15 -6.27
C GLU A 394 -41.80 31.66 -6.54
N VAL A 395 -40.94 31.35 -7.51
CA VAL A 395 -40.32 30.03 -7.63
C VAL A 395 -39.42 29.92 -6.41
N ASP A 396 -40.04 29.64 -5.27
CA ASP A 396 -39.44 28.95 -4.14
C ASP A 396 -39.21 27.50 -4.60
N GLU A 397 -38.35 27.33 -5.62
CA GLU A 397 -37.66 26.06 -5.80
C GLU A 397 -36.75 25.95 -4.60
N SER A 398 -37.26 25.25 -3.60
CA SER A 398 -36.57 24.73 -2.43
C SER A 398 -35.06 24.83 -2.62
N GLU A 399 -34.41 25.65 -1.80
CA GLU A 399 -32.98 25.58 -1.57
C GLU A 399 -32.67 24.15 -1.08
N VAL A 400 -32.64 23.18 -1.99
CA VAL A 400 -32.09 21.85 -1.73
C VAL A 400 -30.64 22.12 -1.46
N ASP A 401 -30.33 22.10 -0.18
CA ASP A 401 -29.05 22.46 0.39
C ASP A 401 -27.97 21.54 -0.21
N LEU A 402 -27.39 21.99 -1.32
CA LEU A 402 -26.27 21.33 -2.00
C LEU A 402 -25.09 21.14 -1.03
N ASP A 403 -25.03 21.97 0.01
CA ASP A 403 -24.01 21.86 1.04
C ASP A 403 -24.29 20.67 1.97
N ALA A 404 -25.56 20.32 2.22
CA ALA A 404 -25.93 19.11 2.96
C ALA A 404 -25.61 17.81 2.19
N ILE A 405 -25.98 17.71 0.92
CA ILE A 405 -25.72 16.49 0.09
C ILE A 405 -24.21 16.27 -0.11
N SER A 406 -23.44 17.35 -0.29
CA SER A 406 -21.98 17.25 -0.43
C SER A 406 -21.27 16.95 0.89
N ALA A 407 -21.77 17.44 2.03
CA ALA A 407 -21.24 17.09 3.35
C ALA A 407 -21.53 15.62 3.72
N GLN A 408 -22.70 15.10 3.35
CA GLN A 408 -23.08 13.70 3.56
C GLN A 408 -22.20 12.75 2.73
N SER A 409 -22.04 13.01 1.43
CA SER A 409 -21.19 12.18 0.57
C SER A 409 -19.70 12.18 0.98
N LEU A 410 -19.16 13.30 1.47
CA LEU A 410 -17.78 13.33 1.98
C LEU A 410 -17.62 12.47 3.26
N ARG A 411 -18.68 12.42 4.09
CA ARG A 411 -18.73 11.58 5.29
C ARG A 411 -18.72 10.10 4.91
N LEU A 412 -19.46 9.70 3.88
CA LEU A 412 -19.47 8.34 3.32
C LEU A 412 -18.09 7.95 2.77
N VAL A 413 -17.46 8.82 1.99
CA VAL A 413 -16.11 8.53 1.45
C VAL A 413 -15.11 8.31 2.59
N ARG A 414 -15.19 9.14 3.63
CA ARG A 414 -14.31 9.02 4.78
C ARG A 414 -14.52 7.71 5.54
N SER A 415 -15.76 7.28 5.76
CA SER A 415 -16.04 6.02 6.46
C SER A 415 -15.56 4.81 5.66
N ILE A 416 -15.76 4.81 4.33
CA ILE A 416 -15.27 3.76 3.43
C ILE A 416 -13.73 3.69 3.46
N LEU A 417 -13.05 4.82 3.38
CA LEU A 417 -11.58 4.84 3.44
C LEU A 417 -11.06 4.39 4.80
N MET A 418 -11.75 4.72 5.89
CA MET A 418 -11.41 4.21 7.23
C MET A 418 -11.63 2.70 7.35
N LEU A 419 -12.67 2.15 6.70
CA LEU A 419 -12.92 0.70 6.65
C LEU A 419 -11.80 -0.02 5.89
N ILE A 420 -11.43 0.50 4.71
CA ILE A 420 -10.33 -0.05 3.91
C ILE A 420 -9.03 0.01 4.70
N ALA A 421 -8.73 1.14 5.36
CA ALA A 421 -7.56 1.28 6.22
C ALA A 421 -7.54 0.22 7.33
N LEU A 422 -8.67 0.03 8.01
CA LEU A 422 -8.81 -0.93 9.11
C LEU A 422 -8.56 -2.37 8.61
N LEU A 423 -9.19 -2.76 7.51
CA LEU A 423 -9.05 -4.09 6.94
C LEU A 423 -7.62 -4.35 6.44
N SER A 424 -6.99 -3.37 5.78
CA SER A 424 -5.59 -3.47 5.36
C SER A 424 -4.63 -3.64 6.54
N VAL A 425 -4.84 -2.89 7.63
CA VAL A 425 -4.03 -3.04 8.85
C VAL A 425 -4.24 -4.41 9.48
N ILE A 426 -5.48 -4.92 9.56
CA ILE A 426 -5.75 -6.26 10.10
C ILE A 426 -5.00 -7.34 9.31
N VAL A 427 -5.10 -7.33 7.98
CA VAL A 427 -4.42 -8.31 7.11
C VAL A 427 -2.90 -8.22 7.23
N LEU A 428 -2.36 -7.01 7.30
CA LEU A 428 -0.92 -6.79 7.43
C LEU A 428 -0.37 -7.30 8.77
N TRP A 429 -1.13 -7.15 9.86
CA TRP A 429 -0.71 -7.57 11.19
C TRP A 429 -1.07 -9.03 11.49
N SER A 430 -2.04 -9.62 10.79
CA SER A 430 -2.46 -11.03 11.01
C SER A 430 -1.34 -12.03 10.75
N GLU A 431 -0.40 -11.73 9.85
CA GLU A 431 0.76 -12.61 9.60
C GLU A 431 1.67 -12.82 10.83
N ILE A 432 1.68 -11.91 11.81
CA ILE A 432 2.47 -12.04 13.07
C ILE A 432 1.56 -12.46 14.24
N HIS A 433 0.28 -12.73 14.00
CA HIS A 433 -0.64 -13.13 15.07
C HIS A 433 -0.11 -14.34 15.86
N SER A 434 0.43 -15.35 15.18
CA SER A 434 1.05 -16.53 15.79
C SER A 434 2.28 -16.19 16.64
N ALA A 435 3.03 -15.15 16.29
CA ALA A 435 4.17 -14.68 17.08
C ALA A 435 3.73 -14.05 18.42
N PHE A 436 2.49 -13.63 18.56
CA PHE A 436 1.90 -13.21 19.83
C PHE A 436 1.36 -14.40 20.65
N GLY A 437 1.55 -15.64 20.20
CA GLY A 437 1.12 -16.85 20.92
C GLY A 437 1.73 -16.99 22.32
N PHE A 438 2.85 -16.34 22.62
CA PHE A 438 3.39 -16.31 23.99
C PHE A 438 2.44 -15.61 24.99
N LEU A 439 1.57 -14.69 24.54
CA LEU A 439 0.58 -14.05 25.40
C LEU A 439 -0.51 -15.03 25.86
N GLU A 440 -0.70 -16.15 25.16
CA GLU A 440 -1.60 -17.23 25.58
C GLU A 440 -1.01 -18.02 26.76
N ASN A 441 0.31 -18.01 26.94
CA ASN A 441 0.95 -18.70 28.06
C ASN A 441 0.85 -17.92 29.38
N ILE A 442 0.47 -16.64 29.34
CA ILE A 442 0.32 -15.79 30.53
C ILE A 442 -1.15 -15.81 30.95
N SER A 443 -1.50 -16.69 31.89
CA SER A 443 -2.83 -16.69 32.51
C SER A 443 -2.97 -15.51 33.48
N LEU A 444 -4.07 -14.76 33.36
CA LEU A 444 -4.39 -13.65 34.26
C LEU A 444 -5.24 -14.12 35.43
N TRP A 445 -6.28 -14.92 35.15
CA TRP A 445 -7.12 -15.60 36.13
C TRP A 445 -7.85 -16.77 35.47
N ASP A 446 -8.23 -17.78 36.26
CA ASP A 446 -8.95 -18.95 35.79
C ASP A 446 -10.46 -18.79 36.00
N VAL A 447 -11.26 -19.24 35.04
CA VAL A 447 -12.72 -19.29 35.14
C VAL A 447 -13.16 -20.74 35.11
N THR A 448 -14.01 -21.13 36.06
CA THR A 448 -14.62 -22.47 36.08
C THR A 448 -15.74 -22.51 35.04
N SER A 449 -15.54 -23.23 33.94
CA SER A 449 -16.57 -23.53 32.95
C SER A 449 -17.02 -24.98 33.10
N THR A 450 -18.31 -25.20 33.40
CA THR A 450 -18.89 -26.54 33.46
C THR A 450 -19.33 -26.97 32.07
N VAL A 451 -18.44 -27.63 31.32
CA VAL A 451 -18.78 -28.25 30.04
C VAL A 451 -19.08 -29.73 30.30
N GLN A 452 -20.31 -30.17 30.00
CA GLN A 452 -20.78 -31.55 30.24
C GLN A 452 -20.69 -32.05 31.70
N GLY A 453 -20.89 -31.18 32.70
CA GLY A 453 -20.95 -31.58 34.10
C GLY A 453 -19.60 -31.87 34.77
N VAL A 454 -18.48 -31.62 34.09
CA VAL A 454 -17.13 -31.60 34.66
C VAL A 454 -16.69 -30.14 34.77
N GLU A 455 -16.28 -29.72 35.96
CA GLU A 455 -15.66 -28.41 36.16
C GLU A 455 -14.30 -28.39 35.46
N SER A 456 -14.22 -27.70 34.32
CA SER A 456 -12.96 -27.43 33.64
C SER A 456 -12.53 -26.01 33.96
N LEU A 457 -11.30 -25.86 34.47
CA LEU A 457 -10.68 -24.55 34.64
C LEU A 457 -10.15 -24.10 33.28
N GLU A 458 -10.74 -23.04 32.74
CA GLU A 458 -10.29 -22.42 31.50
C GLU A 458 -9.58 -21.09 31.84
N PRO A 459 -8.26 -20.98 31.63
CA PRO A 459 -7.51 -19.77 31.95
C PRO A 459 -7.86 -18.63 30.98
N ILE A 460 -8.22 -17.46 31.51
CA ILE A 460 -8.29 -16.24 30.70
C ILE A 460 -6.86 -15.71 30.55
N THR A 461 -6.35 -15.75 29.32
CA THR A 461 -4.99 -15.37 28.99
C THR A 461 -4.87 -13.88 28.67
N LEU A 462 -3.67 -13.32 28.81
CA LEU A 462 -3.38 -11.95 28.39
C LEU A 462 -3.68 -11.75 26.88
N GLY A 463 -3.41 -12.79 26.08
CA GLY A 463 -3.73 -12.82 24.66
C GLY A 463 -5.22 -12.61 24.39
N ALA A 464 -6.08 -13.34 25.11
CA ALA A 464 -7.54 -13.22 24.97
C ALA A 464 -8.05 -11.81 25.29
N VAL A 465 -7.51 -11.16 26.34
CA VAL A 465 -7.87 -9.78 26.70
C VAL A 465 -7.45 -8.78 25.62
N LEU A 466 -6.25 -8.92 25.06
CA LEU A 466 -5.74 -8.01 24.03
C LEU A 466 -6.53 -8.15 22.71
N ILE A 467 -6.87 -9.39 22.33
CA ILE A 467 -7.76 -9.67 21.21
C ILE A 467 -9.16 -9.08 21.47
N ALA A 468 -9.71 -9.21 22.68
CA ALA A 468 -11.00 -8.61 23.02
C ALA A 468 -11.00 -7.09 22.88
N ILE A 469 -9.94 -6.40 23.34
CA ILE A 469 -9.77 -4.94 23.14
C ILE A 469 -9.71 -4.60 21.65
N LEU A 470 -8.93 -5.35 20.87
CA LEU A 470 -8.81 -5.15 19.43
C LEU A 470 -10.17 -5.32 18.73
N VAL A 471 -10.89 -6.40 19.03
CA VAL A 471 -12.24 -6.68 18.52
C VAL A 471 -13.22 -5.59 18.95
N PHE A 472 -13.12 -5.06 20.17
CA PHE A 472 -13.94 -3.95 20.63
C PHE A 472 -13.67 -2.66 19.84
N ILE A 473 -12.40 -2.32 19.58
CA ILE A 473 -12.02 -1.17 18.75
C ILE A 473 -12.55 -1.34 17.32
N ILE A 474 -12.36 -2.53 16.73
CA ILE A 474 -12.83 -2.86 15.38
C ILE A 474 -14.35 -2.75 15.31
N THR A 475 -15.07 -3.37 16.24
CA THR A 475 -16.53 -3.35 16.32
C THR A 475 -17.04 -1.93 16.50
N THR A 476 -16.44 -1.15 17.41
CA THR A 476 -16.81 0.26 17.62
C THR A 476 -16.60 1.08 16.36
N GLN A 477 -15.48 0.88 15.66
CA GLN A 477 -15.17 1.56 14.42
C GLN A 477 -16.14 1.15 13.31
N LEU A 478 -16.50 -0.13 13.21
CA LEU A 478 -17.45 -0.65 12.24
C LEU A 478 -18.86 -0.11 12.50
N VAL A 479 -19.34 -0.14 13.75
CA VAL A 479 -20.65 0.40 14.16
C VAL A 479 -20.74 1.91 13.87
N ARG A 480 -19.69 2.68 14.19
CA ARG A 480 -19.66 4.12 13.88
C ARG A 480 -19.71 4.43 12.38
N ASN A 481 -19.23 3.51 11.55
CA ASN A 481 -19.22 3.63 10.09
C ASN A 481 -20.42 2.91 9.43
N LEU A 482 -21.24 2.20 10.20
CA LEU A 482 -22.38 1.40 9.73
C LEU A 482 -23.48 2.23 9.06
N PRO A 483 -23.84 3.44 9.54
CA PRO A 483 -24.83 4.28 8.84
C PRO A 483 -24.45 4.55 7.39
N ALA A 484 -23.15 4.71 7.12
CA ALA A 484 -22.65 4.93 5.76
C ALA A 484 -22.72 3.67 4.88
N LEU A 485 -22.53 2.48 5.45
CA LEU A 485 -22.68 1.21 4.74
C LEU A 485 -24.13 0.94 4.39
N LEU A 486 -25.06 1.26 5.30
CA LEU A 486 -26.49 1.08 5.11
C LEU A 486 -27.03 2.02 4.02
N GLU A 487 -26.51 3.25 3.97
CA GLU A 487 -26.84 4.21 2.92
C GLU A 487 -26.46 3.71 1.52
N LEU A 488 -25.26 3.14 1.37
CA LEU A 488 -24.76 2.61 0.09
C LEU A 488 -25.41 1.28 -0.32
N ALA A 489 -25.52 0.34 0.62
CA ALA A 489 -25.95 -1.03 0.32
C ALA A 489 -27.47 -1.16 0.15
N ILE A 490 -28.24 -0.35 0.88
CA ILE A 490 -29.70 -0.52 0.99
C ILE A 490 -30.45 0.73 0.51
N LEU A 491 -30.10 1.93 1.00
CA LEU A 491 -30.93 3.13 0.78
C LEU A 491 -30.82 3.72 -0.65
N GLN A 492 -29.69 3.57 -1.34
CA GLN A 492 -29.56 4.05 -2.73
C GLN A 492 -30.32 3.20 -3.77
N HIS A 493 -30.70 1.97 -3.43
CA HIS A 493 -31.38 1.04 -4.34
C HIS A 493 -32.89 0.91 -4.02
N LEU A 494 -33.38 1.62 -3.01
CA LEU A 494 -34.79 1.70 -2.67
C LEU A 494 -35.31 3.08 -3.06
N ASP A 495 -36.22 3.15 -4.03
CA ASP A 495 -36.97 4.36 -4.37
C ASP A 495 -37.93 4.71 -3.22
N LEU A 496 -37.39 5.26 -2.13
CA LEU A 496 -38.17 5.68 -0.99
C LEU A 496 -38.74 7.08 -1.26
N THR A 497 -40.06 7.17 -1.20
CA THR A 497 -40.80 8.43 -1.28
C THR A 497 -40.31 9.41 -0.21
N PRO A 498 -40.33 10.74 -0.45
CA PRO A 498 -39.59 11.75 0.31
C PRO A 498 -39.81 11.81 1.84
N GLY A 499 -40.81 11.10 2.38
CA GLY A 499 -41.15 11.06 3.81
C GLY A 499 -40.58 9.87 4.61
N THR A 500 -40.14 8.77 3.99
CA THR A 500 -39.75 7.55 4.74
C THR A 500 -38.26 7.48 5.08
N GLY A 501 -37.38 8.12 4.30
CA GLY A 501 -35.93 8.15 4.58
C GLY A 501 -35.55 8.90 5.86
N TYR A 502 -36.34 9.89 6.28
CA TYR A 502 -36.09 10.67 7.49
C TYR A 502 -36.46 9.92 8.78
N ALA A 503 -37.41 8.98 8.72
CA ALA A 503 -37.86 8.22 9.89
C ALA A 503 -36.90 7.08 10.28
N ILE A 504 -36.03 6.64 9.37
CA ILE A 504 -35.06 5.55 9.61
C ILE A 504 -33.69 6.09 10.04
N THR A 505 -33.41 7.37 9.74
CA THR A 505 -32.11 8.00 10.04
C THR A 505 -32.05 8.70 11.41
N THR A 506 -33.21 8.92 12.04
CA THR A 506 -33.31 9.33 13.46
C THR A 506 -33.26 8.09 14.34
#